data_AF-A0A9E5WK99-F1
#
_entry.id   AF-A0A9E5WK99-F1
#
_cell.length_a   1.000
_cell.length_b   1.000
_cell.length_c   1.000
_cell.angle_alpha   90.00
_cell.angle_beta   90.00
_cell.angle_gamma   90.00
#
_symmetry.space_group_name_H-M   'P 1'
#
loop_
_entity.id
_entity.type
_entity.pdbx_description
1 polymer ?
#
loop_
_entity_poly.entity_id
_entity_poly.type
_entity_poly.pdbx_seq_one_letter_code
_entity_poly.pdbx_strand_id
1 'polypeptide(L)'
;MKRSPENPPPADAQSRKKARPVICYPLDDLPPRPMEVFRAARASLTKTAEITALPREAACFEVPAGHFFRISCIDGPQVGDLNLWSADNPDERFYS
;
A
#
# COMPACT_ATOMS: atom_id res chain seq x y z
N MET A 1 15.08 -22.27 13.47
CA MET A 1 16.55 -22.44 13.59
C MET A 1 17.23 -21.60 12.51
N LYS A 2 18.22 -20.75 12.85
CA LYS A 2 19.02 -20.08 11.82
C LYS A 2 19.92 -21.14 11.16
N ARG A 3 19.87 -21.25 9.83
CA ARG A 3 20.79 -22.12 9.08
C ARG A 3 22.24 -21.67 9.32
N SER A 4 23.13 -22.63 9.54
CA SER A 4 24.57 -22.40 9.54
C SER A 4 25.06 -22.24 8.10
N PRO A 5 25.88 -21.22 7.78
CA PRO A 5 26.49 -21.11 6.46
C PRO A 5 27.42 -22.29 6.18
N GLU A 6 27.33 -22.84 4.97
CA GLU A 6 28.21 -23.94 4.51
C GLU A 6 29.63 -23.46 4.16
N ASN A 7 29.82 -22.15 3.92
CA ASN A 7 31.10 -21.55 3.54
C ASN A 7 31.57 -20.52 4.57
N PRO A 8 32.89 -20.45 4.85
CA PRO A 8 33.43 -19.39 5.72
C PRO A 8 33.26 -18.02 5.06
N PRO A 9 33.02 -16.96 5.84
CA PRO A 9 32.96 -15.60 5.31
C PRO A 9 34.35 -15.17 4.77
N PRO A 10 34.41 -14.29 3.76
CA PRO A 10 35.67 -13.72 3.32
C PRO A 10 36.32 -12.86 4.42
N ALA A 11 37.63 -12.68 4.36
CA ALA A 11 38.40 -11.96 5.39
C ALA A 11 37.94 -10.50 5.60
N ASP A 12 37.37 -9.88 4.57
CA ASP A 12 36.87 -8.51 4.57
C ASP A 12 35.36 -8.40 4.85
N ALA A 13 34.68 -9.48 5.25
CA ALA A 13 33.23 -9.51 5.45
C ALA A 13 32.73 -8.40 6.40
N GLN A 14 33.50 -8.08 7.44
CA GLN A 14 33.13 -7.01 8.37
C GLN A 14 33.23 -5.63 7.74
N SER A 15 34.13 -5.43 6.77
CA SER A 15 34.24 -4.18 6.01
C SER A 15 33.03 -4.00 5.09
N ARG A 16 32.65 -5.07 4.36
CA ARG A 16 31.48 -5.05 3.46
C ARG A 16 30.19 -4.72 4.19
N LYS A 17 29.98 -5.30 5.38
CA LYS A 17 28.79 -5.05 6.22
C LYS A 17 28.74 -3.64 6.81
N LYS A 18 29.88 -2.94 6.89
CA LYS A 18 29.95 -1.55 7.39
C LYS A 18 29.59 -0.51 6.33
N ALA A 19 29.39 -0.91 5.07
CA ALA A 19 28.94 0.01 4.03
C ALA A 19 27.63 0.67 4.47
N ARG A 20 27.56 2.01 4.31
CA ARG A 20 26.36 2.77 4.69
C ARG A 20 25.23 2.46 3.70
N PRO A 21 24.01 2.19 4.17
CA PRO A 21 22.85 2.08 3.29
C PRO A 21 22.64 3.37 2.50
N VAL A 22 22.19 3.22 1.25
CA VAL A 22 21.79 4.33 0.38
C VAL A 22 20.31 4.18 0.08
N ILE A 23 19.57 5.28 0.14
CA ILE A 23 18.14 5.30 -0.18
C ILE A 23 17.99 5.19 -1.70
N CYS A 24 17.26 4.18 -2.19
CA CYS A 24 17.07 3.96 -3.63
C CYS A 24 16.14 5.00 -4.29
N TYR A 25 15.11 5.44 -3.55
CA TYR A 25 14.11 6.41 -4.02
C TYR A 25 13.97 7.51 -2.97
N PRO A 26 14.76 8.59 -3.05
CA PRO A 26 14.64 9.71 -2.12
C PRO A 26 13.26 10.37 -2.27
N LEU A 27 12.74 10.93 -1.18
CA LEU A 27 11.40 11.50 -1.15
C LEU A 27 11.30 12.82 -1.93
N ASP A 28 12.42 13.53 -2.06
CA ASP A 28 12.49 14.86 -2.67
C ASP A 28 12.20 14.85 -4.17
N ASP A 29 12.38 13.70 -4.83
CA ASP A 29 12.12 13.50 -6.26
C ASP A 29 10.68 13.06 -6.57
N LEU A 30 9.85 12.84 -5.53
CA LEU A 30 8.45 12.44 -5.73
C LEU A 30 7.58 13.64 -6.12
N PRO A 31 6.63 13.47 -7.06
CA PRO A 31 5.72 14.55 -7.43
C PRO A 31 4.88 15.00 -6.22
N PRO A 32 4.61 16.31 -6.09
CA PRO A 32 3.85 16.83 -4.97
C PRO A 32 2.42 16.31 -4.99
N ARG A 33 1.92 15.87 -3.83
CA ARG A 33 0.53 15.45 -3.66
C ARG A 33 -0.31 16.65 -3.21
N PRO A 34 -1.41 17.01 -3.90
CA PRO A 34 -2.23 18.17 -3.58
C PRO A 34 -3.15 17.91 -2.37
N MET A 35 -2.56 17.72 -1.19
CA MET A 35 -3.29 17.31 0.03
C MET A 35 -4.37 18.31 0.45
N GLU A 36 -4.16 19.60 0.23
CA GLU A 36 -5.16 20.63 0.54
C GLU A 36 -6.44 20.47 -0.29
N VAL A 37 -6.31 20.10 -1.58
CA VAL A 37 -7.47 19.79 -2.44
C VAL A 37 -8.23 18.59 -1.88
N PHE A 38 -7.53 17.52 -1.51
CA PHE A 38 -8.17 16.33 -0.95
C PHE A 38 -8.84 16.59 0.41
N ARG A 39 -8.23 17.42 1.26
CA ARG A 39 -8.81 17.81 2.56
C ARG A 39 -10.07 18.65 2.39
N ALA A 40 -10.03 19.64 1.50
CA ALA A 40 -11.19 20.47 1.20
C ALA A 40 -12.35 19.63 0.64
N ALA A 41 -12.08 18.77 -0.35
CA ALA A 41 -13.11 17.87 -0.90
C ALA A 41 -13.67 16.89 0.15
N ARG A 42 -12.81 16.41 1.07
CA ARG A 42 -13.22 15.50 2.15
C ARG A 42 -14.17 16.14 3.17
N ALA A 43 -14.14 17.45 3.33
CA ALA A 43 -14.96 18.16 4.31
C ALA A 43 -16.47 18.13 3.96
N SER A 44 -16.81 17.91 2.70
CA SER A 44 -18.19 17.97 2.19
C SER A 44 -18.64 16.65 1.53
N LEU A 45 -18.10 15.51 1.96
CA LEU A 45 -18.44 14.22 1.35
C LEU A 45 -19.89 13.82 1.66
N THR A 46 -20.54 13.26 0.65
CA THR A 46 -21.78 12.49 0.80
C THR A 46 -21.47 11.03 0.53
N LYS A 47 -21.94 10.14 1.41
CA LYS A 47 -21.81 8.68 1.22
C LYS A 47 -22.75 8.25 0.09
N THR A 48 -22.21 7.60 -0.94
CA THR A 48 -22.97 7.15 -2.12
C THR A 48 -23.23 5.64 -2.15
N ALA A 49 -22.35 4.85 -1.53
CA ALA A 49 -22.45 3.39 -1.49
C ALA A 49 -21.77 2.82 -0.24
N GLU A 50 -22.08 1.55 0.05
CA GLU A 50 -21.45 0.74 1.08
C GLU A 50 -21.50 -0.74 0.69
N ILE A 51 -20.45 -1.47 1.01
CA ILE A 51 -20.41 -2.92 0.88
C ILE A 51 -19.67 -3.51 2.09
N THR A 52 -20.12 -4.66 2.55
CA THR A 52 -19.49 -5.41 3.65
C THR A 52 -18.81 -6.64 3.09
N ALA A 53 -17.49 -6.73 3.22
CA ALA A 53 -16.76 -7.98 3.02
C ALA A 53 -16.99 -8.88 4.23
N LEU A 54 -17.71 -10.00 4.04
CA LEU A 54 -17.95 -10.96 5.12
C LEU A 54 -16.64 -11.66 5.50
N PRO A 55 -16.54 -12.21 6.72
CA PRO A 55 -15.34 -12.94 7.14
C PRO A 55 -15.01 -14.07 6.16
N ARG A 56 -13.76 -14.08 5.66
CA ARG A 56 -13.24 -15.03 4.66
C ARG A 56 -13.83 -14.89 3.25
N GLU A 57 -14.57 -13.82 2.99
CA GLU A 57 -15.11 -13.47 1.67
C GLU A 57 -14.44 -12.21 1.11
N ALA A 58 -14.61 -11.99 -0.18
CA ALA A 58 -14.18 -10.77 -0.86
C ALA A 58 -15.40 -9.92 -1.26
N ALA A 59 -15.18 -8.61 -1.40
CA ALA A 59 -16.15 -7.67 -1.93
C ALA A 59 -15.49 -6.81 -2.99
N CYS A 60 -16.15 -6.63 -4.13
CA CYS A 60 -15.73 -5.70 -5.19
C CYS A 60 -16.63 -4.46 -5.16
N PHE A 61 -16.02 -3.30 -5.38
CA PHE A 61 -16.73 -2.03 -5.48
C PHE A 61 -16.01 -1.12 -6.45
N GLU A 62 -16.76 -0.22 -7.09
CA GLU A 62 -16.23 0.76 -8.03
C GLU A 62 -16.14 2.13 -7.36
N VAL A 63 -15.06 2.87 -7.67
CA VAL A 63 -14.85 4.24 -7.16
C VAL A 63 -14.51 5.11 -8.35
N PRO A 64 -15.43 6.00 -8.80
CA PRO A 64 -15.14 6.88 -9.91
C PRO A 64 -13.98 7.83 -9.58
N ALA A 65 -13.27 8.30 -10.61
CA ALA A 65 -12.21 9.29 -10.44
C ALA A 65 -12.72 10.52 -9.64
N GLY A 66 -11.90 11.01 -8.70
CA GLY A 66 -12.26 12.11 -7.80
C GLY A 66 -13.13 11.74 -6.59
N HIS A 67 -13.57 10.49 -6.46
CA HIS A 67 -14.30 10.01 -5.28
C HIS A 67 -13.37 9.44 -4.20
N PHE A 68 -13.95 9.11 -3.05
CA PHE A 68 -13.26 8.56 -1.90
C PHE A 68 -13.87 7.20 -1.53
N PHE A 69 -13.03 6.26 -1.09
CA PHE A 69 -13.48 5.07 -0.38
C PHE A 69 -12.84 5.00 1.02
N ARG A 70 -13.49 4.27 1.93
CA ARG A 70 -13.01 4.04 3.30
C ARG A 70 -13.25 2.59 3.66
N ILE A 71 -12.22 1.95 4.21
CA ILE A 71 -12.30 0.59 4.79
C ILE A 71 -12.29 0.74 6.31
N SER A 72 -13.21 0.08 7.00
CA SER A 72 -13.35 0.13 8.45
C SER A 72 -13.60 -1.25 9.04
N CYS A 73 -12.98 -1.54 10.19
CA CYS A 73 -13.36 -2.67 11.04
C CYS A 73 -14.66 -2.32 11.75
N ILE A 74 -15.73 -3.10 11.54
CA ILE A 74 -17.05 -2.82 12.11
C ILE A 74 -17.36 -3.65 13.36
N ASP A 75 -16.86 -4.89 13.46
CA ASP A 75 -17.16 -5.81 14.57
C ASP A 75 -15.96 -6.12 15.48
N GLY A 76 -14.74 -5.97 14.98
CA GLY A 76 -13.53 -6.29 15.73
C GLY A 76 -12.27 -6.19 14.88
N PRO A 77 -11.08 -6.46 15.46
CA PRO A 77 -9.81 -6.39 14.75
C PRO A 77 -9.76 -7.41 13.60
N GLN A 78 -9.55 -6.92 12.38
CA GLN A 78 -9.45 -7.75 11.18
C GLN A 78 -8.51 -7.10 10.18
N VAL A 79 -7.67 -7.91 9.54
CA VAL A 79 -6.86 -7.49 8.38
C VAL A 79 -7.63 -7.75 7.09
N GLY A 80 -7.41 -6.95 6.06
CA GLY A 80 -8.00 -7.15 4.74
C GLY A 80 -6.96 -6.96 3.65
N ASP A 81 -7.02 -7.82 2.64
CA ASP A 81 -6.17 -7.76 1.45
C ASP A 81 -6.86 -6.85 0.41
N LEU A 82 -6.11 -5.89 -0.12
CA LEU A 82 -6.62 -4.92 -1.09
C LEU A 82 -5.93 -5.11 -2.44
N ASN A 83 -6.75 -5.21 -3.48
CA ASN A 83 -6.32 -5.10 -4.86
C ASN A 83 -7.07 -3.93 -5.52
N LEU A 84 -6.40 -3.22 -6.42
CA LEU A 84 -6.99 -2.14 -7.21
C LEU A 84 -6.72 -2.40 -8.69
N TRP A 85 -7.71 -2.13 -9.52
CA TRP A 85 -7.63 -2.20 -10.97
C TRP A 85 -8.18 -0.90 -11.55
N SER A 86 -7.70 -0.51 -12.73
CA SER A 86 -8.37 0.52 -13.51
C SER A 86 -9.72 -0.01 -13.99
N ALA A 87 -10.80 0.75 -13.77
CA ALA A 87 -12.15 0.35 -14.16
C ALA A 87 -12.27 0.21 -15.70
N ASP A 88 -11.49 0.99 -16.44
CA ASP A 88 -11.48 0.98 -17.91
C ASP A 88 -10.49 -0.06 -18.47
N ASN A 89 -9.56 -0.57 -17.65
CA ASN A 89 -8.53 -1.51 -18.09
C ASN A 89 -8.03 -2.43 -16.94
N PRO A 90 -8.54 -3.67 -16.82
CA PRO A 90 -8.13 -4.58 -15.74
C PRO A 90 -6.67 -5.08 -15.85
N ASP A 91 -5.98 -4.87 -16.97
CA ASP A 91 -4.54 -5.18 -17.04
C ASP A 91 -3.70 -4.16 -16.24
N GLU A 92 -4.21 -2.92 -16.13
CA GLU A 92 -3.67 -1.90 -15.24
C GLU A 92 -4.17 -2.13 -13.81
N ARG A 93 -3.24 -2.44 -12.90
CA ARG A 93 -3.54 -2.78 -11.52
C ARG A 93 -2.48 -2.29 -10.56
N PHE A 94 -2.83 -2.26 -9.28
CA PHE A 94 -1.90 -1.93 -8.21
C PHE A 94 -0.68 -2.85 -8.26
N TYR A 95 0.51 -2.24 -8.25
CA TYR A 95 1.78 -2.96 -8.20
C TYR A 95 2.24 -3.06 -6.75
N SER A 96 1.91 -4.19 -6.12
CA SER A 96 2.28 -4.54 -4.74
C SER A 96 3.48 -5.47 -4.64
#